data_AF-B1M915-F1
#
_entry.id   AF-B1M915-F1
#
_cell.length_a   1.000
_cell.length_b   1.000
_cell.length_c   1.000
_cell.angle_alpha   90.00
_cell.angle_beta   90.00
_cell.angle_gamma   90.00
#
_symmetry.space_group_name_H-M   'P 1'
#
loop_
_entity.id
_entity.type
_entity.pdbx_description
1 polymer ?
#
loop_
_entity_poly.entity_id
_entity_poly.type
_entity_poly.pdbx_seq_one_letter_code
_entity_poly.pdbx_strand_id
1 'polypeptide(L)' 'MAEASIITPDLQARVDAIAARSGRAPAAIIADALEHGHSLDWQERYVDEVMAGRADIAAGRIASPEDVERVLNKYRPS' A
#
# COMPACT_ATOMS: atom_id res chain seq x y z
N MET A 1 -28.78 -13.51 15.86
CA MET A 1 -27.67 -14.50 15.80
C MET A 1 -26.41 -13.71 15.53
N ALA A 2 -25.46 -13.67 16.47
CA ALA A 2 -24.19 -13.02 16.20
C ALA A 2 -23.40 -13.93 15.25
N GLU A 3 -23.12 -13.43 14.06
CA GLU A 3 -22.20 -14.07 13.13
C GLU A 3 -20.84 -14.13 13.84
N ALA A 4 -20.35 -15.34 14.12
CA ALA A 4 -19.02 -15.50 14.66
C ALA A 4 -18.04 -15.03 13.58
N SER A 5 -17.48 -13.84 13.76
CA SER A 5 -16.44 -13.33 12.86
C SER A 5 -15.32 -14.36 12.81
N ILE A 6 -15.11 -14.94 11.63
CA ILE A 6 -14.09 -15.96 11.34
C ILE A 6 -12.68 -15.35 11.51
N ILE A 7 -12.62 -14.02 11.54
CA ILE A 7 -11.41 -13.21 11.61
C ILE A 7 -11.18 -12.77 13.05
N THR A 8 -9.95 -12.93 13.56
CA THR A 8 -9.63 -12.46 14.91
C THR A 8 -9.84 -10.95 15.04
N PRO A 9 -10.17 -10.43 16.25
CA PRO A 9 -10.39 -9.00 16.43
C PRO A 9 -9.18 -8.13 16.04
N ASP A 10 -7.97 -8.63 16.29
CA ASP A 10 -6.71 -7.97 15.91
C ASP A 10 -6.57 -7.86 14.38
N LEU A 11 -6.84 -8.95 13.67
CA LEU A 11 -6.79 -8.99 12.22
C LEU A 11 -7.85 -8.08 11.58
N GLN A 12 -9.05 -8.03 12.16
CA GLN A 12 -10.08 -7.09 11.73
C GLN A 12 -9.64 -5.63 11.92
N ALA A 13 -9.05 -5.29 13.07
CA ALA A 13 -8.56 -3.95 13.35
C ALA A 13 -7.48 -3.50 12.34
N ARG A 14 -6.59 -4.42 11.95
CA ARG A 14 -5.58 -4.16 10.91
C ARG A 14 -6.22 -3.88 9.55
N VAL A 15 -7.18 -4.70 9.13
CA VAL A 15 -7.91 -4.51 7.86
C VAL A 15 -8.63 -3.15 7.85
N ASP A 16 -9.31 -2.80 8.93
CA ASP A 16 -10.03 -1.53 9.04
C ASP A 16 -9.08 -0.33 9.00
N ALA A 17 -7.90 -0.43 9.63
CA ALA A 17 -6.88 0.60 9.56
C ALA A 17 -6.35 0.80 8.12
N ILE A 18 -6.08 -0.29 7.39
CA ILE A 18 -5.63 -0.23 5.99
C ILE A 18 -6.75 0.37 5.11
N ALA A 19 -7.99 -0.06 5.30
CA ALA A 19 -9.15 0.44 4.58
C ALA A 19 -9.33 1.97 4.76
N ALA A 20 -9.29 2.45 6.01
CA ALA A 20 -9.43 3.86 6.33
C ALA A 20 -8.32 4.72 5.70
N ARG A 21 -7.07 4.22 5.70
CA ARG A 21 -5.92 4.94 5.14
C ARG A 21 -5.90 4.96 3.61
N SER A 22 -6.28 3.85 2.98
CA SER A 22 -6.29 3.69 1.52
C SER A 22 -7.56 4.21 0.85
N GLY A 23 -8.63 4.45 1.62
CA GLY A 23 -9.96 4.80 1.08
C GLY A 23 -10.66 3.63 0.38
N ARG A 24 -10.19 2.39 0.59
CA ARG A 24 -10.76 1.16 0.02
C ARG A 24 -11.72 0.49 1.00
N ALA A 25 -12.63 -0.33 0.49
CA ALA A 25 -13.48 -1.16 1.33
C ALA A 25 -12.66 -2.29 1.99
N PRO A 26 -12.95 -2.68 3.26
CA PRO A 26 -12.31 -3.81 3.94
C PRO A 26 -12.31 -5.10 3.12
N ALA A 27 -13.42 -5.41 2.43
CA ALA A 27 -13.52 -6.60 1.57
C ALA A 27 -12.52 -6.57 0.41
N ALA A 28 -12.18 -5.41 -0.13
CA ALA A 28 -11.19 -5.28 -1.20
C ALA A 28 -9.75 -5.51 -0.70
N ILE A 29 -9.47 -5.17 0.55
CA ILE A 29 -8.19 -5.45 1.22
C ILE A 29 -8.03 -6.96 1.42
N ILE A 30 -9.08 -7.61 1.94
CA ILE A 30 -9.13 -9.06 2.17
C ILE A 30 -9.03 -9.83 0.84
N ALA A 31 -9.81 -9.46 -0.18
CA ALA A 31 -9.79 -10.10 -1.49
C ALA A 31 -8.39 -10.01 -2.12
N ASP A 32 -7.77 -8.83 -2.07
CA ASP A 32 -6.42 -8.63 -2.60
C ASP A 32 -5.36 -9.49 -1.87
N ALA A 33 -5.51 -9.65 -0.56
CA ALA A 33 -4.62 -10.52 0.21
C ALA A 33 -4.79 -12.01 -0.13
N LEU A 34 -6.03 -12.45 -0.37
CA LEU A 34 -6.37 -13.84 -0.69
C LEU A 34 -6.08 -14.21 -2.15
N GLU A 35 -6.29 -13.30 -3.10
CA GLU A 35 -6.18 -13.56 -4.54
C GLU A 35 -4.75 -13.41 -5.06
N HIS A 36 -4.01 -12.43 -4.55
CA HIS A 36 -2.67 -12.10 -5.07
C HIS A 36 -1.54 -12.54 -4.13
N GLY A 37 -1.88 -13.16 -2.99
CA GLY A 37 -0.90 -13.59 -1.99
C GLY A 37 -0.15 -12.44 -1.33
N HIS A 38 -0.66 -11.22 -1.45
CA HIS A 38 -0.14 -10.05 -0.78
C HIS A 38 -0.42 -10.19 0.72
N SER A 39 0.62 -10.40 1.52
CA SER A 39 0.44 -10.40 2.98
C SER A 39 -0.09 -9.05 3.45
N LEU A 40 -0.81 -9.02 4.57
CA LEU A 40 -1.23 -7.75 5.16
C LEU A 40 -0.04 -6.84 5.48
N ASP A 41 1.08 -7.42 5.90
CA ASP A 41 2.33 -6.69 6.11
C ASP A 41 2.79 -5.99 4.82
N TRP A 42 2.67 -6.67 3.67
CA TRP A 42 2.98 -6.06 2.37
C TRP A 42 1.99 -4.93 2.04
N GLN A 43 0.69 -5.13 2.28
CA GLN A 43 -0.32 -4.10 2.03
C GLN A 43 -0.14 -2.86 2.92
N GLU A 44 0.26 -3.05 4.18
CA GLU A 44 0.62 -1.96 5.08
C GLU A 44 1.81 -1.16 4.53
N ARG A 45 2.89 -1.84 4.14
CA ARG A 45 4.07 -1.19 3.54
C ARG A 45 3.72 -0.44 2.26
N TYR A 46 2.92 -1.07 1.40
CA TYR A 46 2.49 -0.45 0.15
C TYR A 46 1.69 0.83 0.40
N VAL A 47 0.75 0.81 1.34
CA VAL A 47 -0.04 2.01 1.69
C VAL A 47 0.84 3.08 2.32
N ASP A 48 1.83 2.73 3.15
CA ASP A 48 2.83 3.67 3.68
C ASP A 48 3.58 4.39 2.54
N GLU A 49 4.09 3.63 1.56
CA GLU A 49 4.84 4.16 0.42
C GLU A 49 3.99 5.07 -0.47
N VAL A 50 2.75 4.66 -0.78
CA VAL A 50 1.81 5.47 -1.57
C VAL A 50 1.50 6.78 -0.85
N MET A 51 1.26 6.74 0.46
CA MET A 51 0.93 7.95 1.22
C MET A 51 2.13 8.89 1.34
N ALA A 52 3.35 8.37 1.49
CA ALA A 52 4.58 9.17 1.44
C ALA A 52 4.73 9.85 0.07
N GLY A 53 4.55 9.10 -1.03
CA GLY A 53 4.61 9.65 -2.38
C GLY A 53 3.56 10.74 -2.64
N ARG A 54 2.34 10.57 -2.12
CA ARG A 54 1.30 11.63 -2.19
C ARG A 54 1.71 12.89 -1.44
N ALA A 55 2.35 12.77 -0.29
CA ALA A 55 2.84 13.91 0.48
C ALA A 55 3.98 14.63 -0.25
N ASP A 56 4.87 13.90 -0.91
CA ASP A 56 5.94 14.47 -1.75
C ASP A 56 5.37 15.24 -2.94
N ILE A 57 4.39 14.68 -3.65
CA ILE A 57 3.68 15.37 -4.74
C ILE A 57 3.02 16.66 -4.23
N ALA A 58 2.31 16.59 -3.10
CA ALA A 58 1.66 17.77 -2.52
C ALA A 58 2.64 18.87 -2.11
N ALA A 59 3.88 18.51 -1.77
CA ALA A 59 4.96 19.44 -1.46
C ALA A 59 5.78 19.86 -2.69
N GLY A 60 5.41 19.44 -3.89
CA GLY A 60 6.14 19.72 -5.13
C GLY A 60 7.48 18.97 -5.25
N ARG A 61 7.74 17.99 -4.39
CA ARG A 61 8.93 17.13 -4.43
C ARG A 61 8.74 15.99 -5.42
N ILE A 62 8.65 16.36 -6.70
CA ILE A 62 8.54 15.40 -7.81
C ILE A 62 9.92 15.27 -8.45
N ALA A 63 10.33 14.04 -8.75
CA ALA A 63 11.60 13.76 -9.41
C ALA A 63 11.72 14.55 -10.72
N SER A 64 12.89 15.14 -10.97
CA SER A 64 13.16 15.82 -12.24
C SER A 64 13.36 14.79 -13.37
N PRO A 65 13.29 15.22 -14.65
CA PRO A 65 13.70 14.37 -15.76
C PRO A 65 15.12 13.81 -15.62
N GLU A 66 16.07 14.59 -15.07
CA GLU A 66 17.44 14.11 -14.84
C GLU A 66 17.50 13.06 -13.72
N ASP A 67 16.68 13.19 -12.68
CA ASP A 67 16.57 12.18 -11.63
C ASP A 67 16.11 10.83 -12.19
N VAL A 68 15.13 10.85 -13.11
CA VAL A 68 14.61 9.66 -13.80
C VAL A 68 15.69 9.05 -14.68
N GLU A 69 16.36 9.86 -15.50
CA GLU A 69 17.42 9.38 -16.40
C GLU A 69 18.58 8.74 -15.62
N ARG A 70 18.98 9.34 -14.49
CA ARG A 70 20.00 8.78 -13.60
C ARG A 70 19.62 7.40 -13.06
N VAL A 71 18.35 7.20 -12.67
CA VAL A 71 17.88 5.90 -12.16
C VAL A 71 17.85 4.86 -13.29
N LEU A 72 17.34 5.22 -14.46
CA LEU A 72 17.28 4.32 -15.62
C LEU A 72 18.66 3.88 -16.11
N ASN A 73 19.66 4.77 -16.02
CA ASN A 73 21.02 4.48 -16.45
C ASN A 73 21.88 3.85 -15.35
N LYS A 74 21.38 3.70 -14.12
CA LYS A 74 22.16 3.21 -12.96
C LYS A 74 22.84 1.85 -13.18
N TYR A 75 22.24 0.98 -13.98
CA TYR A 75 22.76 -0.38 -14.26
C TYR A 75 23.03 -0.62 -15.75
N ARG A 76 23.08 0.44 -16.57
CA ARG A 76 23.36 0.28 -17.99
C ARG A 76 24.85 -0.07 -18.15
N PRO A 77 25.20 -1.19 -18.83
CA PRO A 77 26.60 -1.50 -19.12
C PRO A 77 27.16 -0.42 -20.02
N SER A 78 28.33 0.11 -19.65
CA SER A 78 29.14 1.05 -20.45
C SER A 78 29.68 0.40 -21.72
#